data_AF-A0A914GTA4-F1
#
_entry.id   AF-A0A914GTA4-F1
#
_cell.length_a   1.000
_cell.length_b   1.000
_cell.length_c   1.000
_cell.angle_alpha   90.00
_cell.angle_beta   90.00
_cell.angle_gamma   90.00
#
_symmetry.space_group_name_H-M   'P 1'
#
loop_
_entity.id
_entity.type
_entity.pdbx_description
1 polymer ?
#
loop_
_entity_poly.entity_id
_entity_poly.type
_entity_poly.pdbx_seq_one_letter_code
_entity_poly.pdbx_strand_id
1 'polypeptide(L)'
;MALDKLLDFDPRFYGNFLEESCCSCPSSQFRAIKFTKVQCDFLDRRVKRLGNAGRVAVGVGSAALSLVPYVGIPLAVGAVAAQAPTWGKDLTHTALEVLYRGSLCGHEVHVTYEIMGPGELSKEFGRYTKTYPPIELTGINTTAYEDIENVFSDMWTNYNFVYKNCKRWTNDLIKRLR
;
A
#
# COMPACT_ATOMS: atom_id res chain seq x y z
N MET A 1 -14.10 13.39 -22.14
CA MET A 1 -14.02 13.72 -20.70
C MET A 1 -13.35 12.54 -20.00
N ALA A 2 -12.04 12.69 -19.78
CA ALA A 2 -11.10 11.91 -18.96
C ALA A 2 -11.39 10.41 -18.70
N LEU A 3 -10.76 9.55 -19.50
CA LEU A 3 -10.40 8.18 -19.11
C LEU A 3 -9.35 8.17 -17.97
N ASP A 4 -8.79 9.35 -17.65
CA ASP A 4 -7.75 9.55 -16.63
C ASP A 4 -8.27 9.40 -15.19
N LYS A 5 -9.59 9.41 -14.97
CA LYS A 5 -10.17 9.24 -13.62
C LYS A 5 -10.54 7.78 -13.26
N LEU A 6 -10.36 6.83 -14.18
CA LEU A 6 -10.67 5.41 -13.95
C LEU A 6 -9.49 4.59 -13.39
N LEU A 7 -8.33 5.22 -13.21
CA LEU A 7 -7.06 4.58 -12.80
C LEU A 7 -6.37 5.30 -11.63
N ASP A 8 -7.09 6.09 -10.83
CA ASP A 8 -6.54 6.51 -9.54
C ASP A 8 -6.63 5.31 -8.59
N PHE A 9 -5.54 4.56 -8.52
CA PHE A 9 -5.32 3.46 -7.59
C PHE A 9 -5.14 4.02 -6.17
N ASP A 10 -6.18 4.63 -5.63
CA ASP A 10 -6.14 5.23 -4.30
C ASP A 10 -6.49 4.18 -3.22
N PRO A 11 -5.53 3.79 -2.36
CA PRO A 11 -5.79 2.84 -1.29
C PRO A 11 -6.79 3.36 -0.26
N ARG A 12 -7.00 4.69 -0.14
CA ARG A 12 -7.99 5.29 0.77
C ARG A 12 -9.40 4.89 0.42
N PHE A 13 -9.72 4.88 -0.87
CA PHE A 13 -11.04 4.47 -1.35
C PHE A 13 -11.32 2.99 -1.08
N TYR A 14 -10.37 2.11 -1.42
CA TYR A 14 -10.57 0.67 -1.34
C TYR A 14 -10.35 0.09 0.06
N GLY A 15 -9.43 0.67 0.82
CA GLY A 15 -9.13 0.34 2.22
C GLY A 15 -10.03 1.04 3.24
N ASN A 16 -10.90 1.97 2.79
CA ASN A 16 -11.80 2.76 3.62
C ASN A 16 -11.06 3.44 4.79
N PHE A 17 -10.28 4.47 4.44
CA PHE A 17 -9.55 5.27 5.42
C PHE A 17 -10.52 6.08 6.28
N LEU A 18 -10.43 5.92 7.60
CA LEU A 18 -11.20 6.67 8.58
C LEU A 18 -10.27 7.71 9.20
N GLU A 19 -10.54 8.98 8.90
CA GLU A 19 -9.85 10.10 9.54
C GLU A 19 -10.24 10.18 11.02
N GLU A 20 -9.25 10.39 11.88
CA GLU A 20 -9.42 10.55 13.32
C GLU A 20 -9.00 11.95 13.75
N SER A 21 -9.80 12.60 14.61
CA SER A 21 -9.45 13.93 15.11
C SER A 21 -8.34 13.83 16.15
N CYS A 22 -7.21 14.48 15.89
CA CYS A 22 -6.15 14.63 16.87
C CYS A 22 -6.55 15.61 17.97
N CYS A 23 -6.06 15.40 19.19
CA CYS A 23 -6.21 16.36 20.27
C CYS A 23 -5.24 17.55 20.07
N SER A 24 -5.58 18.71 20.65
CA SER A 24 -4.76 19.93 20.53
C SER A 24 -3.45 19.91 21.33
N CYS A 25 -2.98 18.74 21.76
CA CYS A 25 -1.74 18.59 22.52
C CYS A 25 -0.51 18.77 21.62
N PRO A 26 0.62 19.29 22.16
CA PRO A 26 1.86 19.38 21.40
C PRO A 26 2.36 18.00 20.93
N SER A 27 3.00 17.94 19.75
CA SER A 27 3.61 16.73 19.18
C SER A 27 4.55 16.01 20.15
N SER A 28 5.31 16.79 20.93
CA SER A 28 6.27 16.29 21.93
C SER A 28 5.64 15.47 23.06
N GLN A 29 4.32 15.55 23.23
CA GLN A 29 3.57 14.80 24.25
C GLN A 29 3.05 13.45 23.74
N PHE A 30 3.14 13.17 22.44
CA PHE A 30 2.70 11.89 21.89
C PHE A 30 3.79 10.83 22.01
N ARG A 31 3.39 9.69 22.60
CA ARG A 31 4.21 8.48 22.65
C ARG A 31 3.55 7.36 21.88
N ALA A 32 4.29 6.72 20.99
CA ALA A 32 3.83 5.53 20.29
C ALA A 32 3.68 4.38 21.29
N ILE A 33 2.51 3.77 21.33
CA ILE A 33 2.20 2.64 22.22
C ILE A 33 2.02 1.33 21.46
N LYS A 34 1.65 1.40 20.17
CA LYS A 34 1.44 0.22 19.34
C LYS A 34 1.82 0.51 17.89
N PHE A 35 2.50 -0.45 17.28
CA PHE A 35 2.87 -0.43 15.87
C PHE A 35 2.17 -1.58 15.16
N THR A 36 1.48 -1.26 14.09
CA THR A 36 0.70 -2.23 13.32
C THR A 36 1.03 -2.08 11.85
N LYS A 37 1.45 -3.17 11.23
CA LYS A 37 1.57 -3.23 9.77
C LYS A 37 0.22 -3.62 9.20
N VAL A 38 -0.37 -2.71 8.43
CA VAL A 38 -1.67 -2.91 7.78
C VAL A 38 -1.50 -3.15 6.29
N GLN A 39 -2.41 -3.96 5.74
CA GLN A 39 -2.49 -4.21 4.31
C GLN A 39 -3.94 -4.03 3.86
N CYS A 40 -4.17 -3.26 2.80
CA CYS A 40 -5.48 -3.05 2.20
C CYS A 40 -5.45 -3.31 0.68
N ASP A 41 -6.62 -3.50 0.06
CA ASP A 41 -6.70 -3.69 -1.39
C ASP A 41 -6.46 -2.35 -2.11
N PHE A 42 -5.72 -2.34 -3.23
CA PHE A 42 -5.55 -1.16 -4.11
C PHE A 42 -6.65 -1.04 -5.18
N LEU A 43 -7.51 -2.05 -5.30
CA LEU A 43 -8.47 -2.23 -6.38
C LEU A 43 -9.70 -2.96 -5.88
N ASP A 44 -10.83 -2.76 -6.56
CA ASP A 44 -12.03 -3.52 -6.28
C ASP A 44 -11.77 -5.03 -6.47
N ARG A 45 -12.30 -5.82 -5.54
CA ARG A 45 -12.10 -7.28 -5.55
C ARG A 45 -12.68 -7.92 -6.81
N ARG A 46 -13.72 -7.35 -7.43
CA ARG A 46 -14.25 -7.86 -8.71
C ARG A 46 -13.28 -7.58 -9.85
N VAL A 47 -12.67 -6.41 -9.91
CA VAL A 47 -11.64 -6.08 -10.92
C VAL A 47 -10.40 -6.95 -10.72
N LYS A 48 -9.99 -7.22 -9.47
CA LYS A 48 -8.91 -8.17 -9.15
C LYS A 48 -9.26 -9.59 -9.62
N ARG A 49 -10.50 -10.04 -9.40
CA ARG A 49 -10.99 -11.35 -9.88
C ARG A 49 -11.11 -11.40 -11.40
N LEU A 50 -11.58 -10.34 -12.04
CA LEU A 50 -11.69 -10.25 -13.50
C LEU A 50 -10.31 -10.21 -14.15
N GLY A 51 -9.36 -9.49 -13.55
CA GLY A 51 -7.95 -9.52 -13.95
C GLY A 51 -7.36 -10.91 -13.82
N ASN A 52 -7.61 -11.61 -12.70
CA ASN A 52 -7.17 -13.00 -12.54
C ASN A 52 -7.87 -13.96 -13.53
N ALA A 53 -9.16 -13.78 -13.80
CA ALA A 53 -9.90 -14.58 -14.78
C ALA A 53 -9.43 -14.30 -16.22
N GLY A 54 -9.18 -13.03 -16.55
CA GLY A 54 -8.59 -12.60 -17.81
C GLY A 54 -7.17 -13.13 -17.99
N ARG A 55 -6.39 -13.28 -16.91
CA ARG A 55 -5.09 -13.95 -16.93
C ARG A 55 -5.18 -15.43 -17.23
N VAL A 56 -6.15 -16.13 -16.65
CA VAL A 56 -6.42 -17.54 -16.98
C VAL A 56 -6.89 -17.65 -18.44
N ALA A 57 -7.79 -16.76 -18.87
CA ALA A 57 -8.30 -16.72 -20.24
C ALA A 57 -7.21 -16.39 -21.26
N VAL A 58 -6.23 -15.54 -20.94
CA VAL A 58 -5.07 -15.27 -21.81
C VAL A 58 -4.05 -16.40 -21.74
N GLY A 59 -3.83 -17.06 -20.61
CA GLY A 59 -3.00 -18.26 -20.57
C GLY A 59 -3.55 -19.38 -21.49
N VAL A 60 -4.86 -19.61 -21.42
CA VAL A 60 -5.56 -20.59 -22.28
C VAL A 60 -5.67 -20.10 -23.72
N GLY A 61 -5.98 -18.81 -23.93
CA GLY A 61 -6.13 -18.19 -25.24
C GLY A 61 -4.81 -18.07 -26.01
N SER A 62 -3.70 -17.78 -25.32
CA SER A 62 -2.35 -17.76 -25.92
C SER A 62 -1.91 -19.16 -26.34
N ALA A 63 -2.31 -20.21 -25.60
CA ALA A 63 -2.07 -21.59 -26.02
C ALA A 63 -2.90 -21.99 -27.25
N ALA A 64 -4.09 -21.40 -27.43
CA ALA A 64 -4.88 -21.57 -28.64
C ALA A 64 -4.33 -20.75 -29.82
N LEU A 65 -3.87 -19.53 -29.56
CA LEU A 65 -3.26 -18.65 -30.56
C LEU A 65 -1.93 -19.19 -31.10
N SER A 66 -1.12 -19.87 -30.27
CA SER A 66 0.14 -20.47 -30.72
C SER A 66 -0.01 -21.60 -31.74
N LEU A 67 -1.23 -22.11 -31.94
CA LEU A 67 -1.57 -23.10 -32.96
C LEU A 67 -1.78 -22.48 -34.36
N VAL A 68 -1.85 -21.15 -34.46
CA VAL A 68 -1.98 -20.43 -35.74
C VAL A 68 -0.60 -20.28 -36.38
N PRO A 69 -0.37 -20.82 -37.59
CA PRO A 69 0.94 -20.72 -38.25
C PRO A 69 1.35 -19.27 -38.52
N TYR A 70 2.64 -18.97 -38.40
CA TYR A 70 3.30 -17.69 -38.72
C TYR A 70 2.95 -16.47 -37.84
N VAL A 71 1.70 -16.27 -37.44
CA VAL A 71 1.23 -15.11 -36.65
C VAL A 71 0.83 -15.44 -35.22
N GLY A 72 0.63 -16.74 -34.92
CA GLY A 72 0.18 -17.19 -33.60
C GLY A 72 1.18 -16.98 -32.47
N ILE A 73 2.46 -17.28 -32.71
CA ILE A 73 3.53 -17.15 -31.72
C ILE A 73 3.77 -15.68 -31.32
N PRO A 74 3.91 -14.72 -32.26
CA PRO A 74 4.04 -13.30 -31.91
C PRO A 74 2.85 -12.75 -31.12
N LEU A 75 1.62 -13.13 -31.48
CA LEU A 75 0.40 -12.70 -30.79
C LEU A 75 0.31 -13.29 -29.37
N ALA A 76 0.65 -14.57 -29.21
CA ALA A 76 0.69 -15.22 -27.90
C ALA A 76 1.73 -14.55 -26.98
N VAL A 77 2.92 -14.24 -27.50
CA VAL A 77 3.98 -13.53 -26.75
C VAL A 77 3.55 -12.12 -26.39
N GLY A 78 2.94 -11.38 -27.32
CA GLY A 78 2.44 -10.01 -27.07
C GLY A 78 1.35 -9.97 -26.00
N ALA A 79 0.40 -10.91 -26.03
CA ALA A 79 -0.67 -11.00 -25.03
C ALA A 79 -0.14 -11.32 -23.63
N VAL A 80 0.88 -12.19 -23.55
CA VAL A 80 1.57 -12.54 -22.31
C VAL A 80 2.41 -11.37 -21.78
N ALA A 81 3.15 -10.69 -22.66
CA ALA A 81 3.97 -9.53 -22.31
C ALA A 81 3.14 -8.33 -21.81
N ALA A 82 1.97 -8.08 -22.41
CA ALA A 82 1.05 -7.03 -21.98
C ALA A 82 0.53 -7.24 -20.54
N GLN A 83 0.52 -8.48 -20.04
CA GLN A 83 0.07 -8.82 -18.69
C GLN A 83 1.22 -9.11 -17.71
N ALA A 84 2.47 -9.16 -18.20
CA ALA A 84 3.66 -9.38 -17.38
C ALA A 84 3.82 -8.38 -16.21
N PRO A 85 3.49 -7.08 -16.33
CA PRO A 85 3.64 -6.11 -15.23
C PRO A 85 2.78 -6.43 -14.01
N THR A 86 1.64 -7.11 -14.20
CA THR A 86 0.67 -7.43 -13.14
C THR A 86 0.71 -8.91 -12.73
N TRP A 87 1.61 -9.72 -13.31
CA TRP A 87 1.70 -11.15 -13.05
C TRP A 87 2.17 -11.45 -11.61
N GLY A 88 1.36 -12.21 -10.87
CA GLY A 88 1.72 -12.77 -9.55
C GLY A 88 1.78 -11.73 -8.42
N LYS A 89 1.41 -10.50 -8.72
CA LYS A 89 1.55 -9.37 -7.81
C LYS A 89 0.21 -9.10 -7.14
N ASP A 90 0.06 -9.54 -5.90
CA ASP A 90 -1.11 -9.27 -5.04
C ASP A 90 -1.30 -7.77 -4.81
N LEU A 91 -2.20 -7.11 -5.56
CA LEU A 91 -2.38 -5.65 -5.64
C LEU A 91 -2.93 -5.09 -4.32
N THR A 92 -2.09 -5.11 -3.29
CA THR A 92 -2.37 -4.64 -1.95
C THR A 92 -1.42 -3.50 -1.61
N HIS A 93 -1.95 -2.53 -0.91
CA HIS A 93 -1.20 -1.45 -0.31
C HIS A 93 -0.75 -1.86 1.07
N THR A 94 0.42 -1.39 1.48
CA THR A 94 0.95 -1.64 2.81
C THR A 94 1.29 -0.30 3.43
N ALA A 95 0.82 -0.09 4.65
CA ALA A 95 1.09 1.09 5.43
C ALA A 95 1.52 0.70 6.85
N LEU A 96 2.20 1.62 7.53
CA LEU A 96 2.51 1.49 8.95
C LEU A 96 1.49 2.33 9.72
N GLU A 97 0.67 1.69 10.53
CA GLU A 97 -0.24 2.33 11.46
C GLU A 97 0.43 2.37 12.83
N VAL A 98 0.47 3.55 13.45
CA VAL A 98 1.04 3.77 14.78
C VAL A 98 -0.05 4.37 15.66
N LEU A 99 -0.34 3.70 16.77
CA LEU A 99 -1.20 4.25 17.81
C LEU A 99 -0.35 5.11 18.75
N TYR A 100 -0.69 6.39 18.81
CA TYR A 100 -0.08 7.33 19.73
C TYR A 100 -0.99 7.59 20.91
N ARG A 101 -0.40 7.77 22.07
CA ARG A 101 -1.08 8.23 23.28
C ARG A 101 -0.46 9.53 23.77
N GLY A 102 -1.29 10.55 23.95
CA GLY A 102 -0.88 11.81 24.56
C GLY A 102 -0.65 11.63 26.05
N SER A 103 0.54 11.98 26.54
CA SER A 103 0.90 11.89 27.97
C SER A 103 0.03 12.77 28.88
N LEU A 104 -0.39 13.94 28.41
CA LEU A 104 -1.15 14.92 29.20
C LEU A 104 -2.66 14.64 29.22
N CYS A 105 -3.25 14.32 28.07
CA CYS A 105 -4.69 14.15 27.93
C CYS A 105 -5.13 12.68 27.93
N GLY A 106 -4.18 11.74 27.79
CA GLY A 106 -4.46 10.31 27.67
C GLY A 106 -5.15 9.90 26.37
N HIS A 107 -5.43 10.84 25.46
CA HIS A 107 -6.12 10.58 24.21
C HIS A 107 -5.26 9.71 23.29
N GLU A 108 -5.89 8.71 22.70
CA GLU A 108 -5.27 7.78 21.78
C GLU A 108 -5.70 8.13 20.35
N VAL A 109 -4.73 8.24 19.44
CA VAL A 109 -4.96 8.60 18.04
C VAL A 109 -4.13 7.71 17.14
N HIS A 110 -4.73 7.18 16.07
CA HIS A 110 -4.01 6.43 15.06
C HIS A 110 -3.38 7.40 14.06
N VAL A 111 -2.15 7.10 13.66
CA VAL A 111 -1.47 7.79 12.55
C VAL A 111 -0.99 6.75 11.56
N THR A 112 -1.33 6.93 10.30
CA THR A 112 -0.93 6.06 9.21
C THR A 112 0.19 6.71 8.40
N TYR A 113 1.31 6.01 8.26
CA TYR A 113 2.49 6.40 7.48
C TYR A 113 2.62 5.51 6.25
N GLU A 114 2.73 6.13 5.08
CA GLU A 114 2.76 5.41 3.82
C GLU A 114 3.39 6.21 2.69
N ILE A 115 3.75 5.50 1.61
CA ILE A 115 4.09 6.08 0.33
C ILE A 115 2.94 5.81 -0.65
N MET A 116 2.31 6.86 -1.12
CA MET A 116 1.14 6.81 -2.01
C MET A 116 1.57 6.70 -3.47
N GLY A 117 2.69 7.32 -3.82
CA GLY A 117 3.17 7.38 -5.20
C GLY A 117 4.58 7.98 -5.32
N PRO A 118 5.05 8.20 -6.56
CA PRO A 118 6.35 8.84 -6.82
C PRO A 118 6.41 10.23 -6.21
N GLY A 119 7.32 10.44 -5.25
CA GLY A 119 7.44 11.72 -4.54
C GLY A 119 6.35 11.97 -3.48
N GLU A 120 5.39 11.06 -3.31
CA GLU A 120 4.19 11.30 -2.52
C GLU A 120 4.19 10.43 -1.26
N LEU A 121 4.66 11.03 -0.16
CA LEU A 121 4.53 10.47 1.17
C LEU A 121 3.25 10.98 1.82
N SER A 122 2.53 10.09 2.50
CA SER A 122 1.31 10.39 3.23
C SER A 122 1.52 10.09 4.71
N LYS A 123 1.12 11.06 5.54
CA LYS A 123 1.05 10.96 6.99
C LYS A 123 -0.27 11.58 7.43
N GLU A 124 -1.21 10.76 7.85
CA GLU A 124 -2.53 11.23 8.26
C GLU A 124 -3.00 10.62 9.57
N PHE A 125 -3.75 11.41 10.33
CA PHE A 125 -4.44 10.95 11.53
C PHE A 125 -5.66 10.15 11.12
N GLY A 126 -5.61 8.85 11.38
CA GLY A 126 -6.60 7.92 10.91
C GLY A 126 -6.02 6.54 10.68
N ARG A 127 -6.89 5.64 10.25
CA ARG A 127 -6.56 4.23 10.00
C ARG A 127 -7.43 3.62 8.92
N TYR A 128 -6.92 2.56 8.33
CA TYR A 128 -7.67 1.75 7.37
C TYR A 128 -8.59 0.77 8.10
N THR A 129 -9.88 0.83 7.78
CA THR A 129 -10.89 -0.04 8.41
C THR A 129 -11.10 -1.34 7.64
N LYS A 130 -10.86 -1.35 6.32
CA LYS A 130 -11.03 -2.50 5.44
C LYS A 130 -9.68 -3.09 5.07
N THR A 131 -9.09 -3.82 6.02
CA THR A 131 -7.75 -4.39 5.93
C THR A 131 -7.77 -5.92 5.95
N TYR A 132 -6.69 -6.51 5.45
CA TYR A 132 -6.30 -7.88 5.80
C TYR A 132 -5.90 -7.95 7.28
N PRO A 133 -5.87 -9.15 7.89
CA PRO A 133 -5.48 -9.30 9.29
C PRO A 133 -4.20 -8.50 9.61
N PRO A 134 -4.29 -7.50 10.49
CA PRO A 134 -3.17 -6.63 10.79
C PRO A 134 -2.05 -7.41 11.50
N ILE A 135 -0.81 -7.01 11.28
CA ILE A 135 0.35 -7.61 11.93
C ILE A 135 0.87 -6.62 12.97
N GLU A 136 0.67 -6.94 14.24
CA GLU A 136 1.26 -6.19 15.34
C GLU A 136 2.77 -6.40 15.38
N LEU A 137 3.51 -5.30 15.51
CA LEU A 137 4.97 -5.30 15.47
C LEU A 137 5.53 -5.14 16.88
N THR A 138 6.43 -6.03 17.26
CA THR A 138 7.17 -5.99 18.51
C THR A 138 8.65 -5.64 18.29
N GLY A 139 9.32 -5.20 19.35
CA GLY A 139 10.76 -4.89 19.35
C GLY A 139 11.14 -3.57 18.68
N ILE A 140 10.21 -2.61 18.61
CA ILE A 140 10.47 -1.24 18.18
C ILE A 140 10.77 -0.41 19.43
N ASN A 141 11.98 0.15 19.51
CA ASN A 141 12.44 0.91 20.68
C ASN A 141 12.05 2.40 20.61
N THR A 142 11.84 2.90 19.39
CA THR A 142 11.49 4.30 19.15
C THR A 142 10.05 4.56 19.57
N THR A 143 9.85 5.48 20.53
CA THR A 143 8.51 5.78 21.07
C THR A 143 8.14 7.26 20.99
N ALA A 144 9.09 8.19 20.78
CA ALA A 144 8.76 9.59 20.60
C ALA A 144 8.16 9.82 19.21
N TYR A 145 7.10 10.62 19.13
CA TYR A 145 6.52 11.04 17.85
C TYR A 145 7.58 11.68 16.93
N GLU A 146 8.38 12.61 17.47
CA GLU A 146 9.40 13.34 16.70
C GLU A 146 10.50 12.44 16.12
N ASP A 147 10.90 11.39 16.84
CA ASP A 147 11.89 10.43 16.34
C ASP A 147 11.33 9.64 15.16
N ILE A 148 10.06 9.23 15.24
CA ILE A 148 9.37 8.51 14.15
C ILE A 148 9.19 9.43 12.94
N GLU A 149 8.84 10.69 13.16
CA GLU A 149 8.74 11.71 12.11
C GLU A 149 10.07 11.94 11.38
N ASN A 150 11.18 12.03 12.13
CA ASN A 150 12.50 12.20 11.56
C ASN A 150 12.91 11.00 10.69
N VAL A 151 12.62 9.77 11.17
CA VAL A 151 12.89 8.57 10.37
C VAL A 151 12.02 8.54 9.12
N PHE A 152 10.75 8.94 9.22
CA PHE A 152 9.81 9.02 8.11
C PHE A 152 10.22 10.05 7.05
N SER A 153 10.63 11.25 7.45
CA SER A 153 11.06 12.30 6.53
C SER A 153 12.35 11.95 5.78
N ASP A 154 13.21 11.14 6.40
CA ASP A 154 14.44 10.59 5.80
C ASP A 154 14.19 9.37 4.90
N MET A 155 12.94 8.94 4.74
CA MET A 155 12.61 7.83 3.84
C MET A 155 12.74 8.24 2.38
N TRP A 156 13.18 7.30 1.56
CA TRP A 156 13.26 7.50 0.12
C TRP A 156 11.87 7.65 -0.50
N THR A 157 11.77 8.44 -1.58
CA THR A 157 10.52 8.74 -2.29
C THR A 157 10.51 8.25 -3.75
N ASN A 158 11.57 7.54 -4.15
CA ASN A 158 11.68 6.78 -5.41
C ASN A 158 10.68 5.62 -5.43
N TYR A 159 9.42 5.94 -5.70
CA TYR A 159 8.37 4.94 -5.86
C TYR A 159 8.35 4.45 -7.31
N ASN A 160 8.33 3.12 -7.47
CA ASN A 160 8.09 2.47 -8.73
C ASN A 160 6.85 1.57 -8.61
N PHE A 161 5.78 1.98 -9.28
CA PHE A 161 4.50 1.28 -9.29
C PHE A 161 4.63 -0.16 -9.80
N VAL A 162 5.46 -0.37 -10.84
CA VAL A 162 5.67 -1.70 -11.46
C VAL A 162 6.34 -2.66 -10.47
N TYR A 163 7.16 -2.19 -9.53
CA TYR A 163 7.87 -3.04 -8.57
C TYR A 163 7.28 -3.08 -7.15
N LYS A 164 6.12 -2.43 -6.90
CA LYS A 164 5.42 -2.45 -5.60
C LYS A 164 6.28 -1.95 -4.44
N ASN A 165 6.62 -0.68 -4.54
CA ASN A 165 7.51 -0.05 -3.60
C ASN A 165 6.86 0.24 -2.23
N CYS A 166 5.53 0.21 -2.05
CA CYS A 166 4.93 0.46 -0.72
C CYS A 166 5.29 -0.61 0.31
N LYS A 167 5.16 -1.91 0.01
CA LYS A 167 5.52 -2.98 0.95
C LYS A 167 7.00 -2.95 1.36
N ARG A 168 7.89 -2.65 0.39
CA ARG A 168 9.33 -2.50 0.65
C ARG A 168 9.59 -1.27 1.50
N TRP A 169 9.00 -0.14 1.13
CA TRP A 169 9.10 1.11 1.86
C TRP A 169 8.63 0.95 3.32
N THR A 170 7.48 0.32 3.57
CA THR A 170 7.00 0.07 4.93
C THR A 170 7.96 -0.82 5.72
N ASN A 171 8.51 -1.85 5.09
CA ASN A 171 9.50 -2.73 5.75
C ASN A 171 10.79 -1.99 6.10
N ASP A 172 11.27 -1.12 5.21
CA ASP A 172 12.46 -0.30 5.43
C ASP A 172 12.23 0.69 6.58
N LEU A 173 11.05 1.33 6.63
CA LEU A 173 10.64 2.20 7.74
C LEU A 173 10.63 1.43 9.07
N ILE A 174 9.96 0.28 9.12
CA ILE A 174 9.92 -0.60 10.32
C ILE A 174 11.34 -0.98 10.75
N LYS A 175 12.23 -1.28 9.81
CA LYS A 175 13.62 -1.65 10.12
C LYS A 175 14.41 -0.49 10.72
N ARG A 176 14.16 0.76 10.30
CA ARG A 176 14.82 1.94 10.85
C ARG A 176 14.28 2.34 12.23
N LEU A 177 13.05 1.98 12.56
CA LEU A 177 12.44 2.27 13.86
C LEU A 177 12.84 1.30 14.98
N ARG A 178 13.37 0.11 14.63
CA ARG A 178 13.87 -0.91 15.56
C ARG A 178 15.25 -0.56 16.10
#